data_AF-A0A0C1NAH0-F1
#
_entry.id   AF-A0A0C1NAH0-F1
#
_cell.length_a   1.000
_cell.length_b   1.000
_cell.length_c   1.000
_cell.angle_alpha   90.00
_cell.angle_beta   90.00
_cell.angle_gamma   90.00
#
_symmetry.space_group_name_H-M   'P 1'
#
loop_
_entity.id
_entity.type
_entity.pdbx_description
1 polymer ?
#
loop_
_entity_poly.entity_id
_entity_poly.type
_entity_poly.pdbx_seq_one_letter_code
_entity_poly.pdbx_strand_id
1 'polypeptide(L)'
;MWKTRIKTLIELYDRYELASVLAQGLVRQRSIQALMSEIVSNKAAQSWLEVWREVVGSRPEFQISLRLLNAAVRYRETKGDRRVLLELPIEERKLLQEVLGIEESSSQNNKPNP
;
A
#
# COMPACT_ATOMS: atom_id res chain seq x y z
N MET A 1 2.79 18.33 -11.34
CA MET A 1 1.49 18.56 -10.66
C MET A 1 1.37 17.79 -9.35
N TRP A 2 1.49 16.45 -9.34
CA TRP A 2 1.36 15.67 -8.10
C TRP A 2 2.43 15.95 -7.05
N LYS A 3 3.70 16.03 -7.45
CA LYS A 3 4.82 16.32 -6.54
C LYS A 3 4.61 17.58 -5.70
N THR A 4 4.23 18.68 -6.32
CA THR A 4 3.96 19.95 -5.61
C THR A 4 2.80 19.79 -4.63
N ARG A 5 1.72 19.11 -5.03
CA ARG A 5 0.57 18.86 -4.15
C ARG A 5 0.92 17.97 -2.96
N ILE A 6 1.70 16.91 -3.18
CA ILE A 6 2.18 16.04 -2.08
C ILE A 6 3.08 16.84 -1.14
N LYS A 7 4.00 17.66 -1.66
CA LYS A 7 4.86 18.50 -0.82
C LYS A 7 4.05 19.42 0.09
N THR A 8 3.06 20.14 -0.46
CA THR A 8 2.17 20.98 0.34
C THR A 8 1.37 20.17 1.37
N LEU A 9 0.92 18.97 1.01
CA LEU A 9 0.23 18.08 1.95
C LEU A 9 1.16 17.65 3.09
N ILE A 10 2.40 17.30 2.77
CA ILE A 10 3.42 16.92 3.75
C ILE A 10 3.73 18.08 4.68
N GLU A 11 3.98 19.28 4.16
CA GLU A 11 4.21 20.49 4.94
C GLU A 11 3.06 20.80 5.90
N LEU A 12 1.81 20.55 5.47
CA LEU A 12 0.63 20.74 6.32
C LEU A 12 0.59 19.73 7.46
N TYR A 13 0.82 18.45 7.19
CA TYR A 13 0.81 17.41 8.23
C TYR A 13 2.00 17.53 9.18
N ASP A 14 3.17 17.95 8.67
CA ASP A 14 4.35 18.23 9.48
C ASP A 14 4.09 19.36 10.49
N ARG A 15 3.37 20.41 10.07
CA ARG A 15 3.01 21.53 10.95
C ARG A 15 2.23 21.11 12.19
N TYR A 16 1.45 20.05 12.09
CA TYR A 16 0.64 19.53 13.19
C TYR A 16 1.23 18.26 13.82
N GLU A 17 2.47 17.87 13.44
CA GLU A 17 3.13 16.64 13.92
C GLU A 17 2.33 15.36 13.58
N LEU A 18 1.54 15.39 12.50
CA LEU A 18 0.65 14.30 12.08
C LEU A 18 1.22 13.47 10.91
N ALA A 19 2.53 13.54 10.64
CA ALA A 19 3.17 12.83 9.53
C ALA A 19 2.86 11.32 9.52
N SER A 20 2.80 10.68 10.70
CA SER A 20 2.43 9.27 10.86
C SER A 20 0.99 8.97 10.43
N VAL A 21 0.05 9.89 10.68
CA VAL A 21 -1.35 9.77 10.24
C VAL A 21 -1.44 9.83 8.72
N LEU A 22 -0.66 10.73 8.09
CA LEU A 22 -0.58 10.79 6.64
C LEU A 22 0.03 9.52 6.05
N ALA A 23 1.12 9.02 6.63
CA ALA A 23 1.75 7.78 6.22
C ALA A 23 0.76 6.61 6.26
N GLN A 24 -0.01 6.46 7.34
CA GLN A 24 -1.07 5.44 7.44
C GLN A 24 -2.16 5.67 6.39
N GLY A 25 -2.55 6.92 6.13
CA GLY A 25 -3.54 7.29 5.13
C GLY A 25 -3.21 6.79 3.71
N LEU A 26 -1.93 6.65 3.36
CA LEU A 26 -1.49 6.12 2.06
C LEU A 26 -1.91 4.67 1.83
N VAL A 27 -1.94 3.88 2.90
CA VAL A 27 -2.15 2.43 2.83
C VAL A 27 -3.50 2.02 3.42
N ARG A 28 -4.35 2.99 3.78
CA ARG A 28 -5.74 2.69 4.15
C ARG A 28 -6.49 2.07 2.98
N GLN A 29 -7.47 1.24 3.31
CA GLN A 29 -8.34 0.54 2.37
C GLN A 29 -8.83 1.44 1.22
N ARG A 30 -9.39 2.62 1.51
CA ARG A 30 -9.89 3.52 0.46
C ARG A 30 -8.79 3.98 -0.52
N SER A 31 -7.59 4.26 -0.02
CA SER A 31 -6.46 4.70 -0.86
C SER A 31 -5.96 3.57 -1.76
N ILE A 32 -5.83 2.37 -1.21
CA ILE A 32 -5.41 1.19 -1.99
C ILE A 32 -6.50 0.77 -2.98
N GLN A 33 -7.78 0.79 -2.61
CA GLN A 33 -8.87 0.49 -3.54
C GLN A 33 -8.93 1.49 -4.70
N ALA A 34 -8.68 2.79 -4.44
CA ALA A 34 -8.56 3.79 -5.50
C ALA A 34 -7.39 3.49 -6.45
N LEU A 35 -6.25 3.02 -5.91
CA LEU A 35 -5.10 2.59 -6.70
C LEU A 35 -5.41 1.33 -7.54
N MET A 36 -6.19 0.39 -7.01
CA MET A 36 -6.57 -0.86 -7.67
C MET A 36 -7.60 -0.68 -8.78
N SER A 37 -8.33 0.44 -8.79
CA SER A 37 -9.33 0.74 -9.80
C SER A 37 -8.81 0.56 -11.23
N GLU A 38 -9.66 0.05 -12.13
CA GLU A 38 -9.37 -0.11 -13.56
C GLU A 38 -9.13 1.24 -14.27
N ILE A 39 -9.64 2.33 -13.70
CA ILE A 39 -9.46 3.70 -14.23
C ILE A 39 -8.00 4.15 -14.11
N VAL A 40 -7.27 3.66 -13.11
CA VAL A 40 -5.86 3.97 -12.90
C VAL A 40 -5.04 3.06 -13.82
N SER A 41 -4.08 3.58 -14.58
CA SER A 41 -3.17 2.73 -15.36
C SER A 41 -2.01 2.22 -14.52
N ASN A 42 -1.35 1.12 -14.92
CA ASN A 42 -0.14 0.63 -14.23
C ASN A 42 0.93 1.73 -14.15
N LYS A 43 1.11 2.46 -15.25
CA LYS A 43 2.03 3.59 -15.33
C LYS A 43 1.66 4.70 -14.33
N ALA A 44 0.37 5.02 -14.19
CA ALA A 44 -0.07 6.03 -13.21
C ALA A 44 0.17 5.58 -11.77
N ALA A 45 -0.10 4.31 -11.45
CA ALA A 45 0.17 3.73 -10.13
C ALA A 45 1.67 3.76 -9.78
N GLN A 46 2.53 3.39 -10.75
CA GLN A 46 3.98 3.41 -10.59
C GLN A 46 4.52 4.84 -10.42
N SER A 47 4.10 5.77 -11.27
CA SER A 47 4.48 7.19 -11.13
C SER A 47 4.01 7.77 -9.80
N TRP A 48 2.86 7.35 -9.28
CA TRP A 48 2.39 7.78 -7.97
C TRP A 48 3.31 7.31 -6.83
N LEU A 49 3.70 6.04 -6.84
CA LEU A 49 4.68 5.47 -5.91
C LEU A 49 6.02 6.21 -5.99
N GLU A 50 6.53 6.47 -7.19
CA GLU A 50 7.80 7.17 -7.40
C GLU A 50 7.79 8.58 -6.79
N VAL A 51 6.70 9.33 -6.97
CA VAL A 51 6.59 10.67 -6.39
C VAL A 51 6.55 10.60 -4.86
N TRP A 52 5.84 9.64 -4.26
CA TRP A 52 5.92 9.44 -2.80
C TRP A 52 7.32 9.09 -2.34
N ARG A 53 7.98 8.12 -2.97
CA ARG A 53 9.36 7.75 -2.64
C ARG A 53 10.31 8.94 -2.76
N GLU A 54 10.12 9.80 -3.75
CA GLU A 54 10.93 11.01 -3.91
C GLU A 54 10.69 12.02 -2.78
N VAL A 55 9.44 12.23 -2.35
CA VAL A 55 9.10 13.28 -1.37
C VAL A 55 9.35 12.83 0.07
N VAL A 56 9.08 11.57 0.41
CA VAL A 56 9.11 11.07 1.79
C VAL A 56 10.02 9.85 2.00
N GLY A 57 10.77 9.43 0.98
CA GLY A 57 11.57 8.21 1.03
C GLY A 57 12.70 8.21 2.07
N SER A 58 13.13 9.37 2.55
CA SER A 58 14.10 9.50 3.65
C SER A 58 13.46 9.52 5.04
N ARG A 59 12.13 9.54 5.13
CA ARG A 59 11.40 9.70 6.39
C ARG A 59 11.06 8.34 7.01
N PRO A 60 11.47 8.05 8.25
CA PRO A 60 11.21 6.78 8.92
C PRO A 60 9.71 6.43 9.00
N GLU A 61 8.86 7.43 9.25
CA GLU A 61 7.41 7.30 9.45
C GLU A 61 6.71 6.72 8.21
N PHE A 62 7.31 6.90 7.03
CA PHE A 62 6.73 6.46 5.76
C PHE A 62 7.29 5.13 5.26
N GLN A 63 8.32 4.56 5.88
CA GLN A 63 9.01 3.38 5.34
C GLN A 63 8.09 2.17 5.20
N ILE A 64 7.29 1.88 6.23
CA ILE A 64 6.30 0.79 6.19
C ILE A 64 5.27 1.08 5.09
N SER A 65 4.70 2.28 5.07
CA SER A 65 3.69 2.65 4.09
C SER A 65 4.20 2.60 2.65
N LEU A 66 5.45 2.97 2.40
CA LEU A 66 6.08 2.88 1.09
C LEU A 66 6.32 1.43 0.66
N ARG A 67 6.70 0.53 1.58
CA ARG A 67 6.82 -0.91 1.28
C ARG A 67 5.49 -1.53 0.91
N LEU A 68 4.45 -1.24 1.69
CA LEU A 68 3.09 -1.70 1.44
C LEU A 68 2.54 -1.14 0.12
N LEU A 69 2.72 0.15 -0.14
CA LEU A 69 2.31 0.78 -1.39
C LEU A 69 3.04 0.16 -2.59
N ASN A 70 4.34 -0.08 -2.47
CA ASN A 70 5.13 -0.75 -3.51
C ASN A 70 4.62 -2.18 -3.79
N ALA A 71 4.34 -2.95 -2.74
CA ALA A 71 3.76 -4.29 -2.89
C ALA A 71 2.36 -4.23 -3.53
N ALA A 72 1.54 -3.24 -3.18
CA ALA A 72 0.23 -3.02 -3.80
C ALA A 72 0.35 -2.71 -5.30
N VAL A 73 1.26 -1.80 -5.68
CA VAL A 73 1.53 -1.50 -7.10
C VAL A 73 1.97 -2.75 -7.85
N ARG A 74 2.90 -3.52 -7.32
CA ARG A 74 3.38 -4.76 -7.95
C ARG A 74 2.30 -5.85 -8.03
N TYR A 75 1.48 -5.99 -7.00
CA TYR A 75 0.34 -6.90 -7.00
C TYR A 75 -0.63 -6.56 -8.15
N ARG A 76 -0.89 -5.26 -8.35
CA ARG A 76 -1.68 -4.77 -9.48
C ARG A 76 -1.04 -5.08 -10.83
N GLU A 77 0.25 -4.77 -10.99
CA GLU A 77 1.00 -5.00 -12.24
C GLU A 77 1.05 -6.47 -12.65
N THR A 78 1.14 -7.36 -11.66
CA THR A 78 1.15 -8.81 -11.84
C THR A 78 -0.25 -9.42 -11.92
N LYS A 79 -1.30 -8.59 -12.06
CA LYS A 79 -2.70 -9.01 -12.19
C LYS A 79 -3.18 -9.88 -11.02
N GLY A 80 -2.74 -9.53 -9.82
CA GLY A 80 -3.15 -10.19 -8.58
C GLY A 80 -2.30 -11.39 -8.17
N ASP A 81 -1.02 -11.46 -8.61
CA ASP A 81 -0.12 -12.52 -8.18
C ASP A 81 0.20 -12.39 -6.68
N ARG A 82 -0.37 -13.30 -5.88
CA ARG A 82 -0.17 -13.34 -4.42
C ARG A 82 1.28 -13.55 -4.01
N ARG A 83 2.14 -14.09 -4.89
CA ARG A 83 3.57 -14.28 -4.61
C ARG A 83 4.29 -12.97 -4.31
N VAL A 84 3.83 -11.86 -4.87
CA VAL A 84 4.35 -10.52 -4.57
C VAL A 84 4.20 -10.17 -3.09
N LEU A 85 3.10 -10.59 -2.45
CA LEU A 85 2.85 -10.34 -1.03
C LEU A 85 3.77 -11.17 -0.12
N LEU A 86 4.32 -12.28 -0.65
CA LEU A 86 5.23 -13.15 0.11
C LEU A 86 6.60 -12.52 0.34
N GLU A 87 6.92 -11.46 -0.40
CA GLU A 87 8.15 -10.68 -0.21
C GLU A 87 8.06 -9.71 0.98
N LEU A 88 6.86 -9.45 1.50
CA LEU A 88 6.66 -8.65 2.69
C LEU A 88 6.89 -9.46 3.98
N PRO A 89 7.36 -8.80 5.06
CA PRO A 89 7.27 -9.33 6.43
C PRO A 89 5.85 -9.78 6.76
N ILE A 90 5.70 -10.77 7.66
CA ILE A 90 4.42 -11.42 7.91
C ILE A 90 3.34 -10.44 8.43
N GLU A 91 3.73 -9.46 9.24
CA GLU A 91 2.84 -8.43 9.77
C GLU A 91 2.37 -7.48 8.67
N GLU A 92 3.29 -7.00 7.83
CA GLU A 92 3.00 -6.13 6.69
C GLU A 92 2.12 -6.83 5.64
N ARG A 93 2.39 -8.11 5.41
CA ARG A 93 1.62 -8.95 4.51
C ARG A 93 0.16 -9.07 4.96
N LYS A 94 -0.07 -9.39 6.23
CA LYS A 94 -1.41 -9.51 6.81
C LYS A 94 -2.19 -8.20 6.67
N LEU A 95 -1.54 -7.08 6.99
CA LEU A 95 -2.13 -5.76 6.84
C LEU A 95 -2.53 -5.48 5.38
N LEU A 96 -1.64 -5.77 4.43
CA LEU A 96 -1.95 -5.53 3.01
C LEU A 96 -3.04 -6.48 2.49
N GLN A 97 -3.08 -7.73 2.94
CA GLN A 97 -4.14 -8.68 2.58
C GLN A 97 -5.50 -8.20 3.06
N GLU A 98 -5.60 -7.74 4.31
CA GLU A 98 -6.83 -7.16 4.86
C GLU A 98 -7.29 -5.95 4.03
N VAL A 99 -6.36 -5.04 3.72
CA VAL A 99 -6.61 -3.84 2.91
C VAL A 99 -7.06 -4.18 1.48
N LEU A 100 -6.53 -5.26 0.90
CA LEU A 100 -6.91 -5.76 -0.42
C LEU A 100 -8.18 -6.63 -0.40
N GLY A 101 -8.72 -6.97 0.78
CA GLY A 101 -9.85 -7.89 0.92
C GLY A 101 -9.52 -9.33 0.51
N ILE A 102 -8.27 -9.74 0.63
CA ILE A 102 -7.82 -11.10 0.33
C ILE A 102 -8.01 -11.92 1.60
N GLU A 103 -8.99 -12.83 1.60
CA GLU A 103 -9.08 -13.83 2.65
C GLU A 103 -7.81 -14.70 2.63
N GLU A 104 -7.12 -14.80 3.77
CA GLU A 104 -6.17 -15.88 3.99
C GLU A 104 -6.94 -17.17 3.74
N SER A 105 -6.55 -17.93 2.73
CA SER A 105 -7.02 -19.29 2.55
C SER A 105 -6.54 -20.08 3.76
N SER A 106 -7.32 -20.04 4.84
CA SER A 106 -7.24 -20.98 5.93
C SER A 106 -7.33 -22.37 5.31
N SER A 107 -6.31 -23.17 5.62
CA SER A 107 -6.14 -24.56 5.25
C SER A 107 -7.46 -25.29 4.95
N GLN A 108 -7.60 -25.83 3.74
CA GLN A 108 -8.55 -26.90 3.47
C GLN A 108 -8.31 -28.09 4.43
N ASN A 109 -9.41 -28.74 4.79
CA ASN A 109 -9.54 -30.11 5.31
C ASN A 109 -9.05 -30.41 6.74
N ASN A 110 -10.02 -30.40 7.67
CA ASN A 110 -10.17 -31.52 8.60
C ASN A 110 -11.63 -31.64 9.05
N LYS A 111 -12.41 -32.46 8.33
CA LYS A 111 -13.56 -33.16 8.93
C LYS A 111 -13.13 -34.62 9.16
N PRO A 112 -13.00 -35.09 10.41
CA PRO A 112 -13.09 -36.51 10.67
C PRO A 112 -14.57 -36.90 10.57
N ASN A 113 -14.87 -37.83 9.66
CA ASN A 113 -16.17 -38.46 9.55
C ASN A 113 -16.22 -39.67 10.50
N PRO A 114 -17.17 -39.74 11.43
CA PRO A 114 -17.87 -40.98 11.74
C PRO A 114 -19.29 -40.96 11.19
#